data_AF-M2U4J1-F1
#
_entry.id   AF-M2U4J1-F1
#
_cell.length_a   1.000
_cell.length_b   1.000
_cell.length_c   1.000
_cell.angle_alpha   90.00
_cell.angle_beta   90.00
_cell.angle_gamma   90.00
#
_symmetry.space_group_name_H-M   'P 1'
#
loop_
_entity.id
_entity.type
_entity.pdbx_description
1 polymer ?
#
loop_
_entity_poly.entity_id
_entity_poly.type
_entity_poly.pdbx_seq_one_letter_code
_entity_poly.pdbx_strand_id
1 'polypeptide(L)'
;MRITAMLWAAKARTATPIPRRMQRDQVRKLLGLSDKQWPIFLRVSLAVCQDYAGAKLSDISQPEKEEMMDRIRSALHEEGLPSLDDEAIEWRISKCLPELRVKKRDIEHCHSWEATTETKFPRQLLREAVLAHIDKIPTKNLCYWTQIPQDVRQDVVEEANRRLAEKGMPVVDEAALLYRLRKYMNHWIKSGLVQDTKEDRRRNDKTG
;
A
#
# COMPACT_ATOMS: atom_id res chain seq x y z
N MET A 1 2.78 -26.37 -27.82
CA MET A 1 2.08 -25.24 -27.15
C MET A 1 3.03 -24.07 -26.83
N ARG A 2 3.82 -23.56 -27.78
CA ARG A 2 4.69 -22.36 -27.61
C ARG A 2 4.28 -21.18 -28.50
N ILE A 3 3.32 -21.39 -29.40
CA ILE A 3 2.94 -20.45 -30.44
C ILE A 3 1.89 -19.44 -29.93
N THR A 4 1.05 -19.82 -28.95
CA THR A 4 0.02 -18.95 -28.36
C THR A 4 0.56 -17.89 -27.41
N ALA A 5 1.63 -18.19 -26.65
CA ALA A 5 2.29 -17.18 -25.80
C ALA A 5 2.99 -16.07 -26.62
N MET A 6 3.45 -16.39 -27.83
CA MET A 6 4.00 -15.40 -28.76
C MET A 6 2.92 -14.52 -29.41
N LEU A 7 1.67 -14.99 -29.51
CA LEU A 7 0.58 -14.21 -30.11
C LEU A 7 0.12 -13.05 -29.21
N TRP A 8 0.22 -13.16 -27.88
CA TRP A 8 -0.01 -12.03 -26.97
C TRP A 8 1.12 -10.99 -27.04
N ALA A 9 2.37 -11.43 -27.20
CA ALA A 9 3.51 -10.52 -27.37
C ALA A 9 3.59 -9.86 -28.76
N ALA A 10 2.97 -10.47 -29.78
CA ALA A 10 2.99 -9.97 -31.16
C ALA A 10 1.79 -9.09 -31.51
N LYS A 11 0.63 -9.29 -30.89
CA LYS A 11 -0.57 -8.45 -31.11
C LYS A 11 -0.56 -7.14 -30.29
N ALA A 12 0.24 -7.09 -29.22
CA ALA A 12 0.53 -5.88 -28.44
C ALA A 12 1.53 -4.89 -29.11
N ARG A 13 1.91 -5.10 -30.38
CA ARG A 13 2.92 -4.27 -31.08
C ARG A 13 2.36 -3.05 -31.81
N THR A 14 1.06 -2.77 -31.71
CA THR A 14 0.46 -1.57 -32.32
C THR A 14 -0.11 -0.56 -31.33
N ALA A 15 -0.20 -0.90 -30.05
CA ALA A 15 -0.53 0.04 -28.98
C ALA A 15 0.66 0.13 -28.02
N THR A 16 1.03 1.36 -27.64
CA THR A 16 2.11 1.54 -26.67
C THR A 16 1.55 1.21 -25.28
N PRO A 17 2.06 0.20 -24.56
CA PRO A 17 1.47 -0.23 -23.30
C PRO A 17 1.43 0.93 -22.32
N ILE A 18 0.26 1.16 -21.69
CA ILE A 18 0.06 2.28 -20.77
C ILE A 18 1.09 2.20 -19.64
N PRO A 19 2.02 3.18 -19.53
CA PRO A 19 3.06 3.12 -18.52
C PRO A 19 2.47 3.05 -17.11
N ARG A 20 3.00 2.13 -16.30
CA ARG A 20 2.54 1.97 -14.91
C ARG A 20 2.66 3.25 -14.09
N ARG A 21 3.54 4.19 -14.42
CA ARG A 21 3.72 5.45 -13.66
C ARG A 21 3.01 6.66 -14.29
N MET A 22 2.22 6.45 -15.35
CA MET A 22 1.47 7.53 -15.98
C MET A 22 0.45 8.13 -14.99
N GLN A 23 0.31 9.46 -15.02
CA GLN A 23 -0.62 10.16 -14.14
C GLN A 23 -2.08 9.85 -14.54
N ARG A 24 -2.99 9.88 -13.57
CA ARG A 24 -4.42 9.55 -13.77
C ARG A 24 -5.05 10.36 -14.90
N ASP A 25 -4.80 11.67 -14.96
CA ASP A 25 -5.38 12.54 -15.96
C ASP A 25 -4.84 12.29 -17.38
N GLN A 26 -3.59 11.85 -17.48
CA GLN A 26 -2.99 11.47 -18.75
C GLN A 26 -3.62 10.17 -19.27
N VAL A 27 -3.82 9.18 -18.39
CA VAL A 27 -4.51 7.93 -18.76
C VAL A 27 -5.96 8.18 -19.13
N ARG A 28 -6.68 9.01 -18.37
CA ARG A 28 -8.07 9.39 -18.70
C ARG A 28 -8.18 9.95 -20.13
N LYS A 29 -7.30 10.90 -20.47
CA LYS A 29 -7.24 11.50 -21.81
C LYS A 29 -6.87 10.48 -22.89
N LEU A 30 -5.90 9.60 -22.61
CA LEU A 30 -5.49 8.53 -23.52
C LEU A 30 -6.65 7.59 -23.85
N LEU A 31 -7.46 7.25 -22.84
CA LEU A 31 -8.63 6.38 -22.98
C LEU A 31 -9.86 7.10 -23.56
N GLY A 32 -9.77 8.40 -23.87
CA GLY A 32 -10.90 9.18 -24.37
C GLY A 32 -12.06 9.32 -23.37
N LEU A 33 -11.82 9.10 -22.08
CA LEU A 33 -12.87 9.11 -21.07
C LEU A 33 -13.17 10.55 -20.60
N SER A 34 -14.44 10.92 -20.60
CA SER A 34 -14.89 12.19 -20.02
C SER A 34 -14.71 12.22 -18.50
N ASP A 35 -14.77 13.40 -17.90
CA ASP A 35 -14.72 13.58 -16.45
C ASP A 35 -15.88 12.88 -15.72
N LYS A 36 -17.00 12.64 -16.40
CA LYS A 36 -18.15 11.89 -15.86
C LYS A 36 -17.94 10.37 -15.94
N GLN A 37 -17.31 9.88 -17.01
CA GLN A 37 -17.07 8.45 -17.22
C GLN A 37 -15.90 7.93 -16.38
N TRP A 38 -14.89 8.76 -16.14
CA TRP A 38 -13.68 8.35 -15.42
C TRP A 38 -13.95 7.81 -14.00
N PRO A 39 -14.77 8.47 -13.14
CA PRO A 39 -15.16 7.92 -11.85
C PRO A 39 -15.88 6.57 -11.96
N ILE A 40 -16.72 6.38 -12.99
CA ILE A 40 -17.44 5.12 -13.21
C ILE A 40 -16.43 4.01 -13.55
N PHE A 41 -15.50 4.26 -14.47
CA PHE A 41 -14.42 3.34 -14.79
C PHE A 41 -13.63 2.93 -13.55
N LEU A 42 -13.23 3.90 -12.71
CA LEU A 42 -12.49 3.64 -11.48
C LEU A 42 -13.29 2.83 -10.45
N ARG A 43 -14.59 3.10 -10.32
CA ARG A 43 -15.53 2.45 -9.39
C ARG A 43 -15.80 1.00 -9.80
N VAL A 44 -16.24 0.78 -11.04
CA VAL A 44 -16.58 -0.55 -11.57
C VAL A 44 -15.37 -1.49 -11.49
N SER A 45 -14.23 -1.03 -12.00
CA SER A 45 -12.99 -1.82 -11.95
C SER A 45 -12.54 -2.15 -10.53
N LEU A 46 -12.69 -1.22 -9.58
CA LEU A 46 -12.37 -1.47 -8.18
C LEU A 46 -13.31 -2.51 -7.57
N ALA A 47 -14.61 -2.39 -7.83
CA ALA A 47 -15.63 -3.30 -7.31
C ALA A 47 -15.38 -4.75 -7.76
N VAL A 48 -15.12 -4.97 -9.05
CA VAL A 48 -14.80 -6.32 -9.55
C VAL A 48 -13.49 -6.85 -8.96
N CYS A 49 -12.45 -6.00 -8.87
CA CYS A 49 -11.17 -6.41 -8.26
C CYS A 49 -11.30 -6.74 -6.76
N GLN A 50 -12.37 -6.32 -6.09
CA GLN A 50 -12.56 -6.48 -4.65
C GLN A 50 -12.72 -7.95 -4.24
N ASP A 51 -13.24 -8.79 -5.13
CA ASP A 51 -13.32 -10.25 -4.95
C ASP A 51 -11.94 -10.89 -4.79
N TYR A 52 -10.90 -10.23 -5.32
CA TYR A 52 -9.50 -10.66 -5.25
C TYR A 52 -8.69 -9.85 -4.23
N ALA A 53 -9.35 -9.20 -3.27
CA ALA A 53 -8.67 -8.42 -2.24
C ALA A 53 -7.66 -9.28 -1.48
N GLY A 54 -6.40 -8.84 -1.45
CA GLY A 54 -5.28 -9.56 -0.82
C GLY A 54 -4.37 -10.32 -1.80
N ALA A 55 -4.88 -10.71 -2.96
CA ALA A 55 -4.10 -11.48 -3.94
C ALA A 55 -3.00 -10.65 -4.61
N LYS A 56 -1.92 -11.30 -5.03
CA LYS A 56 -1.00 -10.71 -6.02
C LYS A 56 -1.48 -11.11 -7.41
N LEU A 57 -1.30 -10.23 -8.39
CA LEU A 57 -1.61 -10.55 -9.79
C LEU A 57 -0.85 -11.79 -10.32
N SER A 58 0.33 -12.08 -9.79
CA SER A 58 1.10 -13.29 -10.11
C SER A 58 0.44 -14.59 -9.64
N ASP A 59 -0.38 -14.49 -8.59
CA ASP A 59 -0.94 -15.64 -7.87
C ASP A 59 -2.34 -16.00 -8.38
N ILE A 60 -2.93 -15.12 -9.21
CA ILE A 60 -4.24 -15.34 -9.87
C ILE A 60 -4.00 -16.12 -11.16
N SER A 61 -4.79 -17.18 -11.37
CA SER A 61 -4.68 -18.02 -12.56
C SER A 61 -5.08 -17.26 -13.83
N GLN A 62 -4.63 -17.74 -15.00
CA GLN A 62 -4.98 -17.10 -16.27
C GLN A 62 -6.50 -17.10 -16.54
N PRO A 63 -7.24 -18.20 -16.31
CA PRO A 63 -8.70 -18.19 -16.47
C PRO A 63 -9.40 -17.16 -15.59
N GLU A 64 -8.99 -17.02 -14.32
CA GLU A 64 -9.57 -16.02 -13.41
C GLU A 64 -9.25 -14.58 -13.84
N LYS A 65 -8.08 -14.34 -14.46
CA LYS A 65 -7.76 -13.02 -15.03
C LYS A 65 -8.65 -12.68 -16.19
N GLU A 66 -8.88 -13.63 -17.09
CA GLU A 66 -9.79 -13.47 -18.24
C GLU A 66 -11.22 -13.21 -17.76
N GLU A 67 -11.70 -14.00 -16.79
CA GLU A 67 -13.01 -13.78 -16.16
C GLU A 67 -13.12 -12.40 -15.51
N MET A 68 -12.08 -11.96 -14.78
CA MET A 68 -12.04 -10.62 -14.17
C MET A 68 -12.12 -9.52 -15.23
N MET A 69 -11.38 -9.64 -16.33
CA MET A 69 -11.44 -8.67 -17.43
C MET A 69 -12.83 -8.65 -18.09
N ASP A 70 -13.41 -9.81 -18.34
CA ASP A 70 -14.74 -9.95 -18.93
C ASP A 70 -15.81 -9.32 -18.04
N ARG A 71 -15.77 -9.58 -16.72
CA ARG A 71 -16.68 -8.97 -15.74
C ARG A 71 -16.54 -7.45 -15.71
N ILE A 72 -15.32 -6.93 -15.82
CA ILE A 72 -15.10 -5.47 -15.91
C ILE A 72 -15.69 -4.93 -17.21
N ARG A 73 -15.44 -5.58 -18.37
CA ARG A 73 -15.99 -5.13 -19.67
C ARG A 73 -17.52 -5.09 -19.64
N SER A 74 -18.16 -6.16 -19.17
CA SER A 74 -19.61 -6.25 -19.07
C SER A 74 -20.19 -5.16 -18.16
N ALA A 75 -19.63 -4.99 -16.95
CA ALA A 75 -20.11 -3.98 -16.02
C ALA A 75 -19.89 -2.53 -16.52
N LEU A 76 -18.81 -2.26 -17.26
CA LEU A 76 -18.59 -0.96 -17.89
C LEU A 76 -19.61 -0.70 -18.99
N HIS A 77 -19.92 -1.72 -19.79
CA HIS A 77 -20.93 -1.62 -20.84
C HIS A 77 -22.33 -1.36 -20.26
N GLU A 78 -22.71 -2.06 -19.20
CA GLU A 78 -23.98 -1.86 -18.48
C GLU A 78 -24.11 -0.44 -17.92
N GLU A 79 -23.00 0.15 -17.47
CA GLU A 79 -22.93 1.52 -16.97
C GLU A 79 -22.79 2.59 -18.08
N GLY A 80 -22.91 2.18 -19.36
CA GLY A 80 -22.93 3.07 -20.51
C GLY A 80 -21.56 3.65 -20.90
N LEU A 81 -20.46 3.01 -20.51
CA LEU A 81 -19.12 3.42 -20.93
C LEU A 81 -18.80 2.90 -22.34
N PRO A 82 -17.96 3.63 -23.10
CA PRO A 82 -17.46 3.14 -24.37
C PRO A 82 -16.64 1.86 -24.18
N SER A 83 -16.56 1.05 -25.22
CA SER A 83 -15.67 -0.12 -25.23
C SER A 83 -14.23 0.33 -24.99
N LEU A 84 -13.59 -0.23 -23.96
CA LEU A 84 -12.19 -0.01 -23.64
C LEU A 84 -11.37 -1.20 -24.10
N ASP A 85 -10.12 -0.95 -24.50
CA ASP A 85 -9.18 -2.01 -24.82
C ASP A 85 -8.76 -2.81 -23.59
N ASP A 86 -8.23 -4.02 -23.83
CA ASP A 86 -7.75 -4.89 -22.75
C ASP A 86 -6.60 -4.23 -21.99
N GLU A 87 -5.75 -3.43 -22.66
CA GLU A 87 -4.63 -2.72 -22.02
C GLU A 87 -5.09 -1.73 -20.93
N ALA A 88 -6.19 -1.01 -21.15
CA ALA A 88 -6.79 -0.12 -20.16
C ALA A 88 -7.24 -0.87 -18.91
N ILE A 89 -7.89 -2.02 -19.12
CA ILE A 89 -8.44 -2.85 -18.05
C ILE A 89 -7.31 -3.51 -17.28
N GLU A 90 -6.32 -4.09 -17.97
CA GLU A 90 -5.11 -4.66 -17.35
C GLU A 90 -4.34 -3.61 -16.55
N TRP A 91 -4.13 -2.41 -17.13
CA TRP A 91 -3.51 -1.31 -16.43
C TRP A 91 -4.26 -1.02 -15.13
N ARG A 92 -5.59 -0.98 -15.17
CA ARG A 92 -6.40 -0.67 -14.01
C ARG A 92 -6.35 -1.78 -12.95
N ILE A 93 -6.42 -3.06 -13.34
CA ILE A 93 -6.24 -4.21 -12.43
C ILE A 93 -4.88 -4.11 -11.73
N SER A 94 -3.82 -3.77 -12.47
CA SER A 94 -2.48 -3.59 -11.92
C SER A 94 -2.39 -2.48 -10.86
N LYS A 95 -3.36 -1.56 -10.83
CA LYS A 95 -3.52 -0.50 -9.81
C LYS A 95 -4.42 -0.91 -8.66
N CYS A 96 -5.53 -1.60 -8.94
CA CYS A 96 -6.50 -2.03 -7.93
C CYS A 96 -5.89 -3.04 -6.95
N LEU A 97 -5.29 -4.12 -7.46
CA LEU A 97 -4.90 -5.24 -6.60
C LEU A 97 -3.84 -4.86 -5.55
N PRO A 98 -2.78 -4.08 -5.87
CA PRO A 98 -1.86 -3.62 -4.84
C PRO A 98 -2.53 -2.75 -3.76
N GLU A 99 -3.47 -1.88 -4.13
CA GLU A 99 -4.20 -1.03 -3.19
C GLU A 99 -5.09 -1.88 -2.27
N LEU A 100 -5.88 -2.79 -2.86
CA LEU A 100 -6.75 -3.70 -2.11
C LEU A 100 -5.97 -4.62 -1.18
N ARG A 101 -4.78 -5.07 -1.60
CA ARG A 101 -3.90 -5.87 -0.76
C ARG A 101 -3.35 -5.09 0.44
N VAL A 102 -3.03 -3.81 0.27
CA VAL A 102 -2.64 -2.94 1.40
C VAL A 102 -3.83 -2.73 2.34
N LYS A 103 -5.02 -2.46 1.79
CA LYS A 103 -6.25 -2.29 2.57
C LYS A 103 -6.62 -3.55 3.36
N LYS A 104 -6.56 -4.74 2.74
CA LYS A 104 -6.86 -6.00 3.42
C LYS A 104 -5.90 -6.27 4.57
N ARG A 105 -4.60 -6.04 4.38
CA ARG A 105 -3.61 -6.13 5.47
C ARG A 105 -3.86 -5.10 6.57
N ASP A 106 -4.19 -3.85 6.22
CA ASP A 106 -4.59 -2.83 7.20
C ASP A 106 -5.80 -3.33 8.03
N ILE A 107 -6.78 -4.00 7.41
CA ILE A 107 -7.95 -4.57 8.09
C ILE A 107 -7.57 -5.74 9.00
N GLU A 108 -6.90 -6.75 8.45
CA GLU A 108 -6.49 -7.97 9.16
C GLU A 108 -5.64 -7.64 10.39
N HIS A 109 -4.72 -6.70 10.27
CA HIS A 109 -3.76 -6.41 11.32
C HIS A 109 -4.23 -5.32 12.29
N CYS A 110 -5.00 -4.33 11.85
CA CYS A 110 -5.17 -3.11 12.66
C CYS A 110 -6.62 -2.77 12.98
N HIS A 111 -7.52 -2.92 12.02
CA HIS A 111 -8.92 -2.53 12.24
C HIS A 111 -9.63 -3.49 13.20
N SER A 112 -9.20 -4.76 13.31
CA SER A 112 -9.70 -5.64 14.36
C SER A 112 -9.37 -5.12 15.77
N TRP A 113 -8.12 -4.69 16.01
CA TRP A 113 -7.73 -4.13 17.31
C TRP A 113 -8.42 -2.79 17.62
N GLU A 114 -8.52 -1.90 16.63
CA GLU A 114 -9.23 -0.63 16.78
C GLU A 114 -10.73 -0.84 17.06
N ALA A 115 -11.35 -1.84 16.42
CA ALA A 115 -12.73 -2.21 16.69
C ALA A 115 -12.92 -2.78 18.09
N THR A 116 -12.03 -3.66 18.55
CA THR A 116 -12.11 -4.27 19.89
C THR A 116 -11.87 -3.26 21.00
N THR A 117 -11.02 -2.26 20.78
CA THR A 117 -10.69 -1.25 21.79
C THR A 117 -11.57 -0.01 21.74
N GLU A 118 -12.35 0.14 20.68
CA GLU A 118 -13.09 1.38 20.36
C GLU A 118 -12.18 2.63 20.34
N THR A 119 -10.88 2.43 20.09
CA THR A 119 -9.89 3.50 20.06
C THR A 119 -9.10 3.50 18.76
N LYS A 120 -8.66 4.69 18.33
CA LYS A 120 -7.71 4.81 17.22
C LYS A 120 -6.34 4.31 17.67
N PHE A 121 -5.62 3.64 16.77
CA PHE A 121 -4.27 3.15 17.06
C PHE A 121 -3.38 4.30 17.59
N PRO A 122 -2.73 4.16 18.75
CA PRO A 122 -2.09 5.27 19.44
C PRO A 122 -0.73 5.60 18.81
N ARG A 123 -0.78 6.34 17.70
CA ARG A 123 0.39 6.75 16.91
C ARG A 123 1.48 7.44 17.74
N GLN A 124 1.09 8.23 18.73
CA GLN A 124 2.02 8.94 19.60
C GLN A 124 2.82 7.97 20.48
N LEU A 125 2.19 6.94 21.04
CA LEU A 125 2.89 5.91 21.83
C LEU A 125 3.90 5.14 20.97
N LEU A 126 3.54 4.80 19.73
CA LEU A 126 4.48 4.18 18.80
C LEU A 126 5.67 5.09 18.48
N ARG A 127 5.42 6.41 18.35
CA ARG A 127 6.50 7.37 18.11
C ARG A 127 7.44 7.41 19.29
N GLU A 128 6.92 7.44 20.51
CA GLU A 128 7.72 7.44 21.73
C GLU A 128 8.52 6.13 21.89
N ALA A 129 7.93 4.98 21.56
CA ALA A 129 8.63 3.71 21.55
C ALA A 129 9.82 3.72 20.57
N VAL A 130 9.63 4.26 19.37
CA VAL A 130 10.74 4.46 18.42
C VAL A 130 11.80 5.40 18.99
N LEU A 131 11.38 6.52 19.58
CA LEU A 131 12.29 7.53 20.13
C LEU A 131 13.13 6.99 21.29
N ALA A 132 12.61 6.02 22.05
CA ALA A 132 13.34 5.32 23.10
C ALA A 132 14.54 4.52 22.57
N HIS A 133 14.51 4.11 21.30
CA HIS A 133 15.58 3.36 20.63
C HIS A 133 16.26 4.13 19.49
N ILE A 134 16.10 5.46 19.44
CA ILE A 134 16.57 6.29 18.32
C ILE A 134 18.10 6.25 18.14
N ASP A 135 18.84 5.99 19.21
CA ASP A 135 20.28 5.81 19.25
C ASP A 135 20.73 4.55 18.50
N LYS A 136 19.92 3.48 18.57
CA LYS A 136 20.14 2.20 17.87
C LYS A 136 19.71 2.23 16.40
N ILE A 137 18.96 3.25 15.97
CA ILE A 137 18.45 3.37 14.60
C ILE A 137 19.52 3.98 13.68
N PRO A 138 19.84 3.33 12.54
CA PRO A 138 20.76 3.89 11.54
C PRO A 138 20.26 5.24 11.02
N THR A 139 21.15 6.23 10.95
CA THR A 139 20.78 7.61 10.58
C THR A 139 21.27 8.00 9.18
N LYS A 140 22.32 7.36 8.69
CA LYS A 140 22.85 7.58 7.34
C LYS A 140 22.08 6.73 6.34
N ASN A 141 21.58 7.35 5.26
CA ASN A 141 20.91 6.69 4.15
C ASN A 141 19.71 5.81 4.54
N LEU A 142 19.07 6.12 5.68
CA LEU A 142 17.85 5.45 6.10
C LEU A 142 16.68 5.99 5.27
N CYS A 143 16.14 5.14 4.40
CA CYS A 143 15.00 5.43 3.53
C CYS A 143 13.76 4.59 3.91
N TYR A 144 13.97 3.44 4.57
CA TYR A 144 12.94 2.46 4.84
C TYR A 144 13.12 1.78 6.21
N TRP A 145 12.01 1.49 6.89
CA TRP A 145 11.98 0.70 8.15
C TRP A 145 12.74 -0.63 8.05
N THR A 146 12.72 -1.28 6.89
CA THR A 146 13.39 -2.57 6.67
C THR A 146 14.92 -2.50 6.69
N GLN A 147 15.50 -1.30 6.64
CA GLN A 147 16.94 -1.11 6.79
C GLN A 147 17.37 -1.04 8.27
N ILE A 148 16.42 -0.96 9.20
CA ILE A 148 16.70 -1.05 10.63
C ILE A 148 16.96 -2.53 10.98
N PRO A 149 18.03 -2.84 11.75
CA PRO A 149 18.31 -4.20 12.21
C PRO A 149 17.10 -4.87 12.86
N GLN A 150 16.95 -6.18 12.66
CA GLN A 150 15.75 -6.91 13.11
C GLN A 150 15.58 -6.90 14.63
N ASP A 151 16.67 -7.07 15.37
CA ASP A 151 16.77 -6.92 16.82
C ASP A 151 16.26 -5.55 17.29
N VAL A 152 16.74 -4.46 16.67
CA VAL A 152 16.27 -3.11 17.00
C VAL A 152 14.79 -2.91 16.67
N ARG A 153 14.31 -3.51 15.58
CA ARG A 153 12.86 -3.48 15.25
C ARG A 153 12.03 -4.23 16.29
N GLN A 154 12.55 -5.32 16.85
CA GLN A 154 11.88 -6.09 17.90
C GLN A 154 11.86 -5.34 19.23
N ASP A 155 12.99 -4.72 19.62
CA ASP A 155 13.06 -3.86 20.81
C ASP A 155 11.95 -2.78 20.78
N VAL A 156 11.77 -2.12 19.63
CA VAL A 156 10.74 -1.08 19.44
C VAL A 156 9.32 -1.65 19.55
N VAL A 157 9.09 -2.88 19.10
CA VAL A 157 7.79 -3.55 19.22
C VAL A 157 7.49 -3.87 20.68
N GLU A 158 8.43 -4.46 21.38
CA GLU A 158 8.31 -4.79 22.80
C GLU A 158 8.05 -3.53 23.63
N GLU A 159 8.80 -2.47 23.38
CA GLU A 159 8.62 -1.15 24.00
C GLU A 159 7.23 -0.57 23.72
N ALA A 160 6.74 -0.69 22.48
CA ALA A 160 5.41 -0.21 22.11
C ALA A 160 4.29 -1.00 22.83
N ASN A 161 4.40 -2.33 22.91
CA ASN A 161 3.44 -3.16 23.64
C ASN A 161 3.49 -2.91 25.14
N ARG A 162 4.68 -2.68 25.73
CA ARG A 162 4.81 -2.28 27.13
C ARG A 162 4.06 -0.98 27.43
N ARG A 163 4.25 0.05 26.59
CA ARG A 163 3.55 1.34 26.72
C ARG A 163 2.05 1.24 26.55
N LEU A 164 1.58 0.35 25.67
CA LEU A 164 0.15 0.05 25.53
C LEU A 164 -0.41 -0.55 26.83
N ALA A 165 0.28 -1.54 27.39
CA ALA A 165 -0.12 -2.18 28.63
C ALA A 165 -0.14 -1.20 29.82
N GLU A 166 0.86 -0.31 29.93
CA GLU A 166 0.91 0.76 30.94
C GLU A 166 -0.30 1.72 30.86
N LYS A 167 -0.90 1.86 29.67
CA LYS A 167 -2.10 2.67 29.42
C LYS A 167 -3.40 1.89 29.62
N GLY A 168 -3.33 0.63 30.08
CA GLY A 168 -4.48 -0.27 30.20
C GLY A 168 -5.04 -0.74 28.86
N MET A 169 -4.27 -0.62 27.76
CA MET A 169 -4.70 -1.06 26.44
C MET A 169 -4.30 -2.53 26.21
N PRO A 170 -5.11 -3.30 25.46
CA PRO A 170 -4.76 -4.67 25.14
C PRO A 170 -3.53 -4.72 24.25
N VAL A 171 -2.71 -5.75 24.50
CA VAL A 171 -1.52 -6.06 23.69
C VAL A 171 -1.94 -6.26 22.25
N VAL A 172 -1.16 -5.69 21.32
CA VAL A 172 -1.36 -5.89 19.88
C VAL A 172 -0.48 -7.05 19.44
N ASP A 173 -1.01 -7.88 18.55
CA ASP A 173 -0.24 -8.89 17.83
C ASP A 173 1.05 -8.28 17.22
N GLU A 174 2.16 -9.00 17.32
CA GLU A 174 3.47 -8.50 16.89
C GLU A 174 3.48 -8.14 15.40
N ALA A 175 2.89 -8.98 14.55
CA ALA A 175 2.87 -8.75 13.11
C ALA A 175 2.08 -7.48 12.78
N ALA A 176 0.99 -7.24 13.49
CA ALA A 176 0.20 -6.03 13.38
C ALA A 176 0.95 -4.76 13.83
N LEU A 177 1.66 -4.84 14.95
CA LEU A 177 2.44 -3.74 15.48
C LEU A 177 3.62 -3.38 14.56
N LEU A 178 4.35 -4.40 14.08
CA LEU A 178 5.41 -4.26 13.08
C LEU A 178 4.91 -3.61 11.80
N TYR A 179 3.71 -3.99 11.36
CA TYR A 179 3.09 -3.42 10.17
C TYR A 179 2.73 -1.93 10.36
N ARG A 180 2.14 -1.53 11.51
CA ARG A 180 1.87 -0.12 11.84
C ARG A 180 3.16 0.69 11.98
N LEU A 181 4.14 0.17 12.72
CA LEU A 181 5.45 0.79 12.89
C LEU A 181 6.12 1.02 11.55
N ARG A 182 6.14 0.03 10.66
CA ARG A 182 6.66 0.19 9.29
C ARG A 182 5.99 1.33 8.53
N LYS A 183 4.65 1.43 8.59
CA LYS A 183 3.87 2.46 7.89
C LYS A 183 4.21 3.86 8.41
N TYR A 184 4.20 4.05 9.73
CA TYR A 184 4.51 5.34 10.34
C TYR A 184 5.98 5.71 10.21
N MET A 185 6.90 4.77 10.41
CA MET A 185 8.34 5.00 10.28
C MET A 185 8.72 5.42 8.88
N ASN A 186 8.21 4.76 7.84
CA ASN A 186 8.48 5.19 6.46
C ASN A 186 8.01 6.62 6.19
N HIS A 187 6.91 7.05 6.83
CA HIS A 187 6.44 8.43 6.74
C HIS A 187 7.31 9.39 7.56
N TRP A 188 7.70 9.02 8.78
CA TRP A 188 8.55 9.83 9.65
C TRP A 188 9.98 9.98 9.11
N ILE A 189 10.56 8.94 8.53
CA ILE A 189 11.85 8.97 7.83
C ILE A 189 11.81 10.00 6.70
N LYS A 190 10.76 9.97 5.87
CA LYS A 190 10.56 10.95 4.79
C LYS A 190 10.36 12.38 5.29
N SER A 191 9.86 12.52 6.52
CA SER A 191 9.57 13.82 7.14
C SER A 191 10.72 14.33 8.01
N GLY A 192 11.88 13.67 8.02
CA GLY A 192 13.07 14.14 8.74
C GLY A 192 13.18 13.74 10.21
N LEU A 193 12.25 12.94 10.78
CA LEU A 193 12.21 12.64 12.23
C LEU A 193 13.56 12.20 12.82
N VAL A 194 14.26 11.33 12.09
CA VAL A 194 15.53 10.73 12.55
C VAL A 194 16.69 11.74 12.47
N GLN A 195 16.59 12.75 11.61
CA GLN A 195 17.56 13.83 11.44
C GLN A 195 17.34 14.93 12.47
N ASP A 196 16.10 15.40 12.63
CA ASP A 196 15.72 16.48 13.55
C ASP A 196 16.06 16.16 15.02
N THR A 197 15.75 14.94 15.46
CA THR A 197 15.96 14.52 16.86
C THR A 197 17.44 14.52 17.29
N LYS A 198 18.38 14.32 16.35
CA LYS A 198 19.82 14.39 16.65
C LYS A 198 20.39 15.80 16.53
N GLU A 199 19.86 16.64 15.65
CA GLU A 199 20.25 18.05 15.60
C GLU A 199 19.87 18.78 16.90
N ASP A 200 18.68 18.50 17.44
CA ASP A 200 18.25 19.06 18.72
C ASP A 200 19.15 18.61 19.89
N ARG A 201 19.54 17.32 19.93
CA ARG A 201 20.50 16.83 20.95
C ARG A 201 21.88 17.46 20.81
N ARG A 202 22.40 17.60 19.58
CA ARG A 202 23.70 18.25 19.33
C ARG A 202 23.71 19.73 19.67
N ARG A 203 22.58 20.42 19.56
CA ARG A 203 22.45 21.82 20.00
C ARG A 203 22.48 21.92 21.52
N ASN A 204 21.77 21.05 22.23
CA ASN A 204 21.78 21.02 23.69
C ASN A 204 23.15 20.67 24.29
N ASP A 205 23.92 19.77 23.66
CA ASP A 205 25.26 19.39 24.12
C ASP A 205 26.32 20.50 23.93
N LYS A 206 26.05 21.55 23.15
CA LYS A 206 26.97 22.68 22.94
C LYS A 206 26.71 23.88 23.86
N THR A 207 25.66 23.81 24.67
CA THR A 207 25.23 24.86 25.61
C THR A 207 25.35 24.42 27.07
N GLY A 208 25.97 23.27 27.34
CA GLY A 208 26.29 22.77 28.69
C GLY A 208 27.73 23.03 29.07
#